data_AF-A0A9X4JMH3-F1
#
_entry.id   AF-A0A9X4JMH3-F1
#
_cell.length_a   1.000
_cell.length_b   1.000
_cell.length_c   1.000
_cell.angle_alpha   90.00
_cell.angle_beta   90.00
_cell.angle_gamma   90.00
#
_symmetry.space_group_name_H-M   'P 1'
#
loop_
_entity.id
_entity.type
_entity.pdbx_description
1 polymer ?
#
loop_
_entity_poly.entity_id
_entity_poly.type
_entity_poly.pdbx_seq_one_letter_code
_entity_poly.pdbx_strand_id
1 'polypeptide(L)'
;MITETELNVLKVMTEKYIDWNWIALDRALYTRGVSGFGNVANIVTNLVNNGLVDIVYNEDKSRQRYRVSEYGFNFLKNQSEHGREVT
;
A
#
# COMPACT_ATOMS: atom_id res chain seq x y z
N MET A 1 -7.38 1.77 12.35
CA MET A 1 -8.00 2.68 11.36
C MET A 1 -6.87 3.25 10.53
N ILE A 2 -6.92 3.13 9.22
CA ILE A 2 -5.86 3.67 8.35
C ILE A 2 -6.16 5.13 8.00
N THR A 3 -5.10 5.89 7.73
CA THR A 3 -5.16 7.27 7.26
C THR A 3 -5.46 7.34 5.76
N GLU A 4 -5.85 8.52 5.27
CA GLU A 4 -6.02 8.78 3.83
C GLU A 4 -4.70 8.58 3.06
N THR A 5 -3.57 8.99 3.64
CA THR A 5 -2.23 8.75 3.06
C THR A 5 -1.95 7.26 2.92
N GLU A 6 -2.19 6.47 3.97
CA GLU A 6 -2.02 5.01 3.94
C GLU A 6 -2.95 4.35 2.91
N LEU A 7 -4.21 4.82 2.80
CA LEU A 7 -5.15 4.36 1.79
C LEU A 7 -4.66 4.67 0.37
N ASN A 8 -4.15 5.86 0.12
CA ASN A 8 -3.62 6.24 -1.19
C ASN A 8 -2.35 5.46 -1.55
N VAL A 9 -1.47 5.20 -0.58
CA VAL A 9 -0.32 4.33 -0.76
C VAL A 9 -0.76 2.90 -1.12
N LEU A 10 -1.76 2.37 -0.41
CA LEU A 10 -2.31 1.04 -0.69
C LEU A 10 -2.89 0.95 -2.12
N LYS A 11 -3.59 1.99 -2.60
CA LYS A 11 -4.07 2.07 -3.99
C LYS A 11 -2.93 2.06 -5.02
N VAL A 12 -1.84 2.79 -4.77
CA VAL A 12 -0.68 2.79 -5.67
C VAL A 12 -0.03 1.40 -5.74
N MET A 13 0.02 0.69 -4.62
CA MET A 13 0.59 -0.66 -4.59
C MET A 13 -0.19 -1.67 -5.43
N THR A 14 -1.50 -1.47 -5.68
CA THR A 14 -2.33 -2.36 -6.50
C THR A 14 -2.26 -2.10 -8.00
N GLU A 15 -1.69 -0.98 -8.44
CA GLU A 15 -1.60 -0.64 -9.87
C GLU A 15 -0.71 -1.59 -10.68
N LYS A 16 0.19 -2.31 -9.99
CA LYS A 16 1.08 -3.28 -10.61
C LYS A 16 1.13 -4.55 -9.76
N TYR A 17 1.08 -5.70 -10.40
CA TYR A 17 1.24 -7.00 -9.75
C TYR A 17 2.73 -7.31 -9.56
N ILE A 18 3.39 -6.56 -8.68
CA ILE A 18 4.81 -6.69 -8.37
C ILE A 18 5.06 -6.67 -6.86
N ASP A 19 6.24 -7.16 -6.48
CA ASP A 19 6.75 -7.07 -5.11
C ASP A 19 7.51 -5.76 -4.91
N TRP A 20 6.88 -4.84 -4.19
CA TRP A 20 7.40 -3.51 -3.93
C TRP A 20 8.55 -3.55 -2.93
N ASN A 21 9.64 -2.84 -3.22
CA ASN A 21 10.52 -2.35 -2.17
C ASN A 21 10.18 -0.89 -1.87
N TRP A 22 10.59 -0.38 -0.71
CA TRP A 22 10.24 0.97 -0.28
C TRP A 22 10.76 2.06 -1.24
N ILE A 23 11.93 1.88 -1.88
CA ILE A 23 12.52 2.85 -2.81
C ILE A 23 11.69 2.94 -4.10
N ALA A 24 11.30 1.79 -4.65
CA ALA A 24 10.47 1.73 -5.85
C ALA A 24 9.07 2.30 -5.57
N LEU A 25 8.53 2.04 -4.38
CA LEU A 25 7.25 2.58 -3.95
C LEU A 25 7.32 4.10 -3.75
N ASP A 26 8.35 4.60 -3.08
CA ASP A 26 8.59 6.05 -2.89
C ASP A 26 8.61 6.81 -4.23
N ARG A 27 9.37 6.29 -5.21
CA ARG A 27 9.40 6.85 -6.57
C ARG A 27 8.03 6.81 -7.23
N ALA A 28 7.29 5.71 -7.09
CA ALA A 28 5.97 5.57 -7.67
C ALA A 28 4.95 6.56 -7.07
N LEU A 29 5.00 6.78 -5.75
CA LEU A 29 4.17 7.75 -5.02
C LEU A 29 4.48 9.18 -5.47
N TYR A 30 5.77 9.52 -5.56
CA TYR A 30 6.22 10.82 -6.05
C TYR A 30 5.73 11.09 -7.48
N THR A 31 5.92 10.14 -8.40
CA THR A 31 5.47 10.27 -9.80
C THR A 31 3.95 10.44 -9.92
N ARG A 32 3.17 9.89 -8.98
CA ARG A 32 1.71 10.01 -8.95
C ARG A 32 1.20 11.24 -8.22
N GLY A 33 2.09 12.05 -7.66
CA GLY A 33 1.71 13.25 -6.90
C GLY A 33 0.93 12.93 -5.63
N VAL A 34 1.12 11.75 -5.02
CA VAL A 34 0.51 11.43 -3.73
C VAL A 34 1.06 12.42 -2.70
N SER A 35 0.21 13.01 -1.86
CA SER A 35 0.65 13.93 -0.80
C SER A 35 0.86 13.18 0.52
N GLY A 36 1.69 13.74 1.42
CA GLY A 36 1.81 13.28 2.81
C GLY A 36 2.59 11.97 3.04
N PHE A 37 3.21 11.36 2.02
CA PHE A 37 3.85 10.05 2.15
C PHE A 37 5.31 10.05 2.68
N GLY A 38 5.78 11.16 3.25
CA GLY A 38 7.22 11.42 3.50
C GLY A 38 8.01 10.39 4.33
N ASN A 39 7.35 9.42 4.97
CA ASN A 39 7.99 8.24 5.56
C ASN A 39 7.32 6.94 5.07
N VAL A 40 7.70 6.51 3.87
CA VAL A 40 7.16 5.30 3.21
C VAL A 40 7.37 4.04 4.05
N ALA A 41 8.53 3.91 4.71
CA ALA A 41 8.82 2.73 5.53
C ALA A 41 7.85 2.58 6.72
N ASN A 42 7.56 3.68 7.44
CA ASN A 42 6.58 3.66 8.53
C ASN A 42 5.16 3.40 8.01
N ILE A 43 4.78 4.01 6.89
CA ILE A 43 3.47 3.79 6.27
C ILE A 43 3.27 2.31 5.92
N VAL A 44 4.25 1.70 5.26
CA VAL A 44 4.19 0.28 4.90
C VAL A 44 4.16 -0.60 6.14
N THR A 45 4.93 -0.26 7.19
CA THR A 45 4.88 -0.97 8.48
C THR A 45 3.50 -0.92 9.11
N ASN A 46 2.84 0.24 9.10
CA ASN A 46 1.48 0.37 9.59
C ASN A 46 0.49 -0.45 8.75
N LEU A 47 0.62 -0.43 7.42
CA LEU A 47 -0.23 -1.24 6.54
C LEU A 47 -0.06 -2.75 6.79
N VAL A 48 1.17 -3.20 7.07
CA VAL A 48 1.45 -4.57 7.50
C VAL A 48 0.79 -4.89 8.84
N ASN A 49 0.92 -4.00 9.83
CA ASN A 49 0.30 -4.18 11.16
C ASN A 49 -1.23 -4.21 11.10
N ASN A 50 -1.84 -3.58 10.09
CA ASN A 50 -3.28 -3.65 9.83
C ASN A 50 -3.69 -4.84 8.94
N GLY A 51 -2.74 -5.69 8.52
CA GLY A 51 -2.98 -6.86 7.68
C GLY A 51 -3.31 -6.54 6.22
N LEU A 52 -3.12 -5.30 5.76
CA LEU A 52 -3.45 -4.85 4.41
C LEU A 52 -2.32 -5.08 3.40
N VAL A 53 -1.10 -5.26 3.92
CA VAL A 53 0.12 -5.52 3.14
C VAL A 53 0.86 -6.69 3.77
N ASP A 54 1.30 -7.62 2.94
CA ASP A 54 2.12 -8.74 3.35
C ASP A 54 3.60 -8.44 3.14
N ILE A 55 4.42 -8.95 4.06
CA ILE A 55 5.86 -9.06 3.94
C ILE A 55 6.16 -10.25 3.04
N VAL A 56 6.78 -10.01 1.89
CA VAL A 56 7.23 -11.08 0.99
C VAL A 56 8.62 -11.53 1.45
N TYR A 57 8.70 -12.74 2.00
CA TYR A 57 9.97 -13.31 2.44
C TYR A 57 10.87 -13.62 1.24
N ASN A 58 12.06 -13.05 1.26
CA ASN A 58 13.18 -13.38 0.38
C ASN A 58 14.40 -13.75 1.22
N GLU A 59 15.36 -14.44 0.61
CA GLU A 59 16.61 -14.84 1.28
C GLU A 59 17.41 -13.62 1.78
N ASP A 60 17.25 -12.48 1.11
CA ASP A 60 17.92 -11.22 1.44
C ASP A 60 17.00 -10.24 2.21
N LYS A 61 17.05 -10.35 3.54
CA LYS A 61 16.33 -9.45 4.47
C LYS A 61 16.68 -7.97 4.30
N SER A 62 17.82 -7.62 3.68
CA SER A 62 18.19 -6.22 3.41
C SER A 62 17.32 -5.59 2.31
N ARG A 63 16.61 -6.42 1.53
CA ARG A 63 15.74 -6.01 0.43
C ARG A 63 14.31 -6.46 0.65
N GLN A 64 13.78 -6.17 1.83
CA GLN A 64 12.41 -6.51 2.20
C GLN A 64 11.43 -6.06 1.11
N ARG A 65 10.55 -6.98 0.73
CA ARG A 65 9.52 -6.77 -0.28
C ARG A 65 8.14 -6.81 0.34
N TYR A 66 7.21 -6.13 -0.31
CA TYR A 66 5.84 -5.94 0.14
C TYR A 66 4.86 -6.13 -1.01
N ARG A 67 3.70 -6.71 -0.69
CA ARG A 67 2.58 -6.88 -1.63
C ARG A 67 1.28 -6.61 -0.91
N VAL A 68 0.27 -6.09 -1.59
CA VAL A 68 -1.07 -5.98 -1.01
C VAL A 68 -1.60 -7.39 -0.71
N SER A 69 -2.09 -7.58 0.51
CA SER A 69 -2.67 -8.85 0.94
C SER A 69 -4.05 -9.06 0.33
N GLU A 70 -4.57 -10.28 0.37
CA GLU A 70 -5.95 -10.55 -0.03
C GLU A 70 -6.95 -9.70 0.76
N TYR A 71 -6.72 -9.54 2.07
CA TYR A 71 -7.52 -8.66 2.91
C TYR A 71 -7.44 -7.19 2.46
N GLY A 72 -6.25 -6.73 2.06
CA GLY A 72 -6.06 -5.39 1.50
C GLY A 72 -6.83 -5.15 0.21
N PHE A 73 -6.87 -6.13 -0.71
CA PHE A 73 -7.67 -6.03 -1.93
C PHE A 73 -9.18 -5.97 -1.63
N ASN A 74 -9.67 -6.84 -0.74
CA ASN A 74 -11.07 -6.84 -0.33
C ASN A 74 -11.47 -5.53 0.36
N PHE A 75 -10.59 -5.01 1.21
CA PHE A 75 -10.77 -3.71 1.86
C PHE A 75 -10.93 -2.58 0.82
N LEU A 76 -10.05 -2.50 -0.18
CA LEU A 76 -10.14 -1.49 -1.25
C LEU A 76 -11.42 -1.61 -2.08
N LYS A 77 -11.86 -2.85 -2.37
CA LYS A 77 -13.10 -3.11 -3.10
C LYS A 77 -14.31 -2.54 -2.35
N ASN A 78 -14.42 -2.84 -1.05
CA ASN A 78 -15.53 -2.36 -0.22
C ASN A 78 -15.57 -0.84 -0.10
N GLN A 79 -14.42 -0.17 -0.06
CA GLN A 79 -14.32 1.30 -0.08
C GLN A 79 -14.84 1.89 -1.40
N SER A 80 -14.56 1.23 -2.54
CA SER A 80 -15.02 1.68 -3.85
C SER A 80 -16.52 1.46 -4.10
N GLU A 81 -17.12 0.49 -3.41
CA GLU A 81 -18.56 0.20 -3.50
C GLU A 81 -19.37 1.17 -2.63
N HIS A 82 -18.92 1.45 -1.41
CA HIS A 82 -19.55 2.47 -0.55
C HIS A 82 -19.47 3.89 -1.13
N GLY A 83 -18.44 4.20 -1.92
CA GLY A 83 -18.34 5.49 -2.61
C GLY A 83 -19.31 5.65 -3.79
N ARG A 84 -19.94 4.57 -4.27
CA ARG A 84 -20.89 4.59 -5.40
C ARG A 84 -22.36 4.65 -4.98
N GLU A 85 -22.70 4.29 -3.75
CA GLU A 85 -24.09 4.31 -3.25
C GLU A 85 -24.58 5.70 -2.80
N VAL A 86 -23.71 6.73 -2.87
CA VAL A 86 -24.01 8.12 -2.47
C VAL A 86 -24.04 9.10 -3.65
N THR A 87 -24.31 8.63 -4.88
CA THR A 87 -24.44 9.49 -6.07
C THR A 87 -25.81 9.38 -6.73
#